data_AF-A0A401QIR6-F1
#
_entry.id   AF-A0A401QIR6-F1
#
_cell.length_a   1.000
_cell.length_b   1.000
_cell.length_c   1.000
_cell.angle_alpha   90.00
_cell.angle_beta   90.00
_cell.angle_gamma   90.00
#
_symmetry.space_group_name_H-M   'P 1'
#
loop_
_entity.id
_entity.type
_entity.pdbx_description
1 polymer ?
#
loop_
_entity_poly.entity_id
_entity_poly.type
_entity_poly.pdbx_seq_one_letter_code
_entity_poly.pdbx_strand_id
1 'polypeptide(L)'
;MCEHCATYPDEVVCFPQPLDVSVANFPADESKGFHTVPITSTIYIEQSDFREVMEKGYKRLTPDQSVGLRHAGFVISVQKLIKNKNGKLVELEATCRKSDTAEKPKAFIHWVSNPLICELRLYERL
;
A
#
# COMPACT_ATOMS: atom_id res chain seq x y z
N MET A 1 -9.03 28.94 9.56
CA MET A 1 -8.69 27.68 10.26
C MET A 1 -9.42 26.59 9.51
N CYS A 2 -8.72 25.83 8.67
CA CYS A 2 -9.33 24.87 7.75
C CYS A 2 -9.31 23.49 8.41
N GLU A 3 -10.46 23.02 8.89
CA GLU A 3 -10.61 21.81 9.72
C GLU A 3 -10.69 20.50 8.92
N HIS A 4 -10.05 20.41 7.75
CA HIS A 4 -10.05 19.18 6.94
C HIS A 4 -8.65 18.78 6.49
N CYS A 5 -7.68 18.82 7.41
CA CYS A 5 -6.45 18.02 7.23
C CYS A 5 -6.85 16.55 7.41
N ALA A 6 -6.77 15.78 6.33
CA ALA A 6 -7.10 14.37 6.25
C ALA A 6 -6.50 13.58 7.44
N THR A 7 -7.36 13.03 8.28
CA THR A 7 -6.98 12.02 9.26
C THR A 7 -6.80 10.69 8.53
N TYR A 8 -5.63 10.45 7.96
CA TYR A 8 -5.24 9.14 7.46
C TYR A 8 -5.20 8.15 8.63
N PRO A 9 -5.91 7.01 8.60
CA PRO A 9 -5.49 5.86 9.38
C PRO A 9 -4.28 5.23 8.67
N ASP A 10 -3.11 5.36 9.29
CA ASP A 10 -1.81 4.93 8.80
C ASP A 10 -1.69 3.40 8.77
N GLU A 11 -2.11 2.75 7.68
CA GLU A 11 -1.94 1.29 7.53
C GLU A 11 -0.46 0.91 7.35
N VAL A 12 0.26 0.71 8.46
CA VAL A 12 1.69 0.36 8.51
C VAL A 12 1.92 -1.13 8.32
N VAL A 13 2.66 -1.54 7.28
CA VAL A 13 3.08 -2.94 7.03
C VAL A 13 4.57 -3.14 7.30
N CYS A 14 4.94 -4.18 8.05
CA CYS A 14 6.32 -4.47 8.48
C CYS A 14 7.15 -5.34 7.50
N PHE A 15 8.26 -4.81 6.99
CA PHE A 15 9.22 -5.49 6.08
C PHE A 15 10.54 -5.87 6.79
N PRO A 16 11.18 -6.99 6.40
CA PRO A 16 12.34 -7.52 7.09
C PRO A 16 13.65 -6.76 6.81
N GLN A 17 13.82 -6.08 5.66
CA GLN A 17 15.00 -5.27 5.37
C GLN A 17 14.69 -4.17 4.34
N PRO A 18 15.36 -2.99 4.42
CA PRO A 18 15.24 -1.96 3.39
C PRO A 18 15.71 -2.48 2.03
N LEU A 19 14.93 -2.25 0.97
CA LEU A 19 15.30 -2.60 -0.40
C LEU A 19 14.98 -1.45 -1.36
N ASP A 20 15.91 -1.13 -2.23
CA ASP A 20 15.71 -0.13 -3.27
C ASP A 20 15.01 -0.76 -4.48
N VAL A 21 13.83 -0.23 -4.81
CA VAL A 21 13.01 -0.67 -5.95
C VAL A 21 13.23 0.29 -7.10
N SER A 22 13.76 -0.18 -8.23
CA SER A 22 13.88 0.61 -9.46
C SER A 22 12.56 0.58 -10.23
N VAL A 23 12.00 1.75 -10.50
CA VAL A 23 10.70 1.92 -11.17
C VAL A 23 10.88 2.78 -12.42
N ALA A 24 10.40 2.28 -13.56
CA ALA A 24 10.38 3.05 -14.80
C ALA A 24 9.49 4.29 -14.64
N ASN A 25 10.00 5.45 -15.07
CA ASN A 25 9.24 6.71 -15.03
C ASN A 25 7.99 6.63 -15.93
N PHE A 26 8.11 5.93 -17.06
CA PHE A 26 7.04 5.75 -18.02
C PHE A 26 6.91 4.26 -18.37
N PRO A 27 5.75 3.61 -18.11
CA PRO A 27 5.60 2.17 -18.31
C PRO A 27 5.80 1.67 -19.75
N ALA A 28 5.57 2.54 -20.73
CA ALA A 28 5.67 2.20 -22.15
C ALA A 28 6.99 2.63 -22.80
N ASP A 29 7.87 3.33 -22.07
CA ASP A 29 9.09 3.92 -22.62
C ASP A 29 10.21 4.00 -21.57
N GLU A 30 11.07 2.98 -21.59
CA GLU A 30 12.23 2.88 -20.69
C GLU A 30 13.29 3.97 -20.96
N SER A 31 13.29 4.60 -22.14
CA SER A 31 14.24 5.69 -22.45
C SER A 31 14.01 6.94 -21.60
N LYS A 32 12.84 7.04 -20.95
CA LYS A 32 12.50 8.12 -20.01
C LYS A 32 13.10 7.94 -18.62
N GLY A 33 13.92 6.89 -18.43
CA GLY A 33 14.68 6.66 -17.22
C GLY A 33 13.86 6.02 -16.09
N PHE A 34 14.52 5.92 -14.94
CA PHE A 34 14.04 5.21 -13.76
C PHE A 34 14.20 6.09 -12.52
N HIS A 35 13.37 5.85 -11.52
CA HIS A 35 13.54 6.38 -10.17
C HIS A 35 13.60 5.24 -9.17
N THR A 36 14.30 5.47 -8.07
CA THR A 36 14.42 4.50 -6.99
C THR A 36 13.41 4.85 -5.89
N VAL A 37 12.63 3.86 -5.48
CA VAL A 37 11.72 3.93 -4.34
C VAL A 37 12.24 2.98 -3.26
N PRO A 38 12.68 3.47 -2.09
CA PRO A 38 13.04 2.58 -1.00
C PRO A 38 11.78 1.88 -0.49
N ILE A 39 11.83 0.57 -0.24
CA ILE A 39 10.86 -0.11 0.62
C ILE A 39 11.49 -0.22 2.00
N THR A 40 10.76 0.18 3.04
CA THR A 40 11.23 0.13 4.43
C THR A 40 10.34 -0.81 5.22
N SER A 41 10.64 -0.99 6.51
CA SER A 41 9.79 -1.72 7.44
C SER A 41 8.42 -1.07 7.66
N THR A 42 8.09 0.05 7.01
CA THR A 42 6.81 0.70 7.14
C THR A 42 6.43 1.29 5.80
N ILE A 43 5.38 0.75 5.21
CA ILE A 43 4.76 1.32 4.02
C ILE A 43 3.34 1.76 4.35
N TYR A 44 2.83 2.66 3.53
CA TYR A 44 1.47 3.16 3.55
C TYR A 44 0.77 2.71 2.29
N ILE A 45 -0.49 2.29 2.43
CA ILE A 45 -1.39 1.94 1.34
C ILE A 45 -2.65 2.80 1.41
N GLU A 46 -3.38 2.89 0.31
CA GLU A 46 -4.65 3.61 0.28
C GLU A 46 -5.70 2.89 1.14
N GLN A 47 -6.46 3.64 1.93
CA GLN A 47 -7.53 3.08 2.76
C GLN A 47 -8.55 2.29 1.93
N SER A 48 -8.76 2.67 0.67
CA SER A 48 -9.68 1.96 -0.24
C SER A 48 -9.16 0.61 -0.74
N ASP A 49 -7.88 0.32 -0.54
CA ASP A 49 -7.22 -0.93 -0.94
C ASP A 49 -7.21 -1.99 0.18
N PHE A 50 -7.71 -1.66 1.38
CA PHE A 50 -7.98 -2.62 2.45
C PHE A 50 -9.48 -2.71 2.80
N ARG A 51 -9.96 -3.94 3.07
CA ARG A 51 -11.27 -4.18 3.67
C ARG A 51 -11.21 -5.31 4.69
N GLU A 52 -11.81 -5.09 5.86
CA GLU A 52 -11.96 -6.14 6.88
C GLU A 52 -12.88 -7.27 6.44
N VAL A 53 -13.96 -6.95 5.70
CA VAL A 53 -14.93 -7.92 5.21
C VAL A 53 -14.77 -8.07 3.70
N MET A 54 -14.56 -9.30 3.25
CA MET A 54 -14.45 -9.60 1.83
C MET A 54 -15.80 -9.48 1.13
N GLU A 55 -15.84 -8.72 0.04
CA GLU A 55 -17.00 -8.62 -0.85
C GLU A 55 -16.74 -9.30 -2.19
N LYS A 56 -17.80 -9.80 -2.83
CA LYS A 56 -17.70 -10.44 -4.14
C LYS A 56 -17.16 -9.45 -5.18
N GLY A 57 -16.03 -9.80 -5.80
CA GLY A 57 -15.37 -8.95 -6.80
C GLY A 57 -14.29 -8.03 -6.25
N TYR A 58 -14.11 -7.95 -4.92
CA TYR A 58 -13.02 -7.21 -4.31
C TYR A 58 -11.69 -7.99 -4.45
N LYS A 59 -10.68 -7.36 -5.05
CA LYS A 59 -9.40 -8.01 -5.42
C LYS A 59 -8.18 -7.52 -4.65
N ARG A 60 -8.34 -6.52 -3.76
CA ARG A 60 -7.23 -5.95 -2.97
C ARG A 60 -7.12 -6.65 -1.62
N LEU A 61 -6.45 -6.02 -0.65
CA LEU A 61 -6.08 -6.62 0.61
C LEU A 61 -7.30 -6.86 1.52
N THR A 62 -7.42 -8.08 2.04
CA THR A 62 -8.34 -8.43 3.12
C THR A 62 -7.61 -9.34 4.12
N PRO A 63 -8.17 -9.60 5.31
CA PRO A 63 -7.60 -10.60 6.23
C PRO A 63 -7.35 -11.97 5.58
N ASP A 64 -8.20 -12.36 4.63
CA ASP A 64 -8.17 -13.66 3.96
C ASP A 64 -7.54 -13.62 2.55
N GLN A 65 -7.15 -12.44 2.06
CA GLN A 65 -6.68 -12.25 0.69
C GLN A 65 -5.43 -11.38 0.63
N SER A 66 -4.37 -11.94 0.06
CA SER A 66 -3.11 -11.23 -0.18
C SER A 66 -3.18 -10.29 -1.38
N VAL A 67 -2.27 -9.32 -1.40
CA VAL A 67 -2.12 -8.37 -2.52
C VAL A 67 -0.65 -8.20 -2.88
N GLY A 68 -0.38 -7.96 -4.16
CA GLY A 68 0.96 -7.62 -4.62
C GLY A 68 1.26 -6.14 -4.42
N LEU A 69 2.50 -5.82 -4.09
CA LEU A 69 2.99 -4.45 -4.11
C LEU A 69 3.52 -4.12 -5.49
N ARG A 70 2.96 -3.08 -6.12
CA ARG A 70 3.35 -2.70 -7.47
C ARG A 70 4.85 -2.40 -7.54
N HIS A 71 5.53 -3.01 -8.52
CA HIS A 71 6.97 -2.91 -8.78
C HIS A 71 7.93 -3.43 -7.71
N ALA A 72 7.48 -3.63 -6.47
CA ALA A 72 8.34 -4.02 -5.36
C ALA A 72 8.77 -5.50 -5.41
N GLY A 73 8.07 -6.34 -6.18
CA GLY A 73 8.36 -7.78 -6.22
C GLY A 73 7.95 -8.53 -4.94
N PHE A 74 7.06 -7.95 -4.12
CA PHE A 74 6.54 -8.58 -2.90
C PHE A 74 5.03 -8.74 -2.92
N VAL A 75 4.57 -9.77 -2.22
CA VAL A 75 3.17 -10.04 -1.89
C VAL A 75 3.00 -9.94 -0.38
N ILE A 76 1.99 -9.18 0.07
CA ILE A 76 1.69 -8.99 1.48
C ILE A 76 0.40 -9.71 1.89
N SER A 77 0.39 -10.26 3.11
CA SER A 77 -0.77 -10.92 3.72
C SER A 77 -0.95 -10.42 5.16
N VAL A 78 -2.16 -9.99 5.50
CA VAL A 78 -2.48 -9.50 6.84
C VAL A 78 -2.26 -10.60 7.88
N GLN A 79 -1.63 -10.26 9.00
CA GLN A 79 -1.51 -11.09 10.19
C GLN A 79 -2.40 -10.58 11.31
N LYS A 80 -2.47 -9.25 11.48
CA LYS A 80 -3.17 -8.64 12.60
C LYS A 80 -3.71 -7.27 12.24
N LEU A 81 -4.92 -7.01 12.71
CA LEU A 81 -5.56 -5.71 12.66
C LEU A 81 -5.34 -4.99 13.98
N ILE A 82 -4.71 -3.82 13.95
CA ILE A 82 -4.53 -2.99 15.14
C ILE A 82 -5.59 -1.90 15.11
N LYS A 83 -6.42 -1.87 16.16
CA LYS A 83 -7.50 -0.91 16.33
C LYS A 83 -7.27 -0.06 17.57
N ASN A 84 -7.68 1.20 17.51
CA ASN A 84 -7.65 2.08 18.68
C ASN A 84 -8.81 1.78 19.65
N LYS A 85 -8.89 2.53 20.75
CA LYS A 85 -9.96 2.39 21.78
C LYS A 85 -11.37 2.59 21.24
N ASN A 86 -11.52 3.29 20.11
CA ASN A 86 -12.81 3.56 19.46
C ASN A 86 -13.15 2.50 18.40
N GLY A 87 -12.33 1.46 18.25
CA GLY A 87 -12.52 0.42 17.25
C GLY A 87 -12.13 0.82 15.82
N LYS A 88 -11.52 2.00 15.61
CA LYS A 88 -11.02 2.41 14.29
C LYS A 88 -9.73 1.66 14.00
N LEU A 89 -9.62 1.08 12.80
CA LEU A 89 -8.36 0.53 12.29
C LEU A 89 -7.32 1.64 12.19
N VAL A 90 -6.16 1.40 12.78
CA VAL A 90 -5.04 2.35 12.78
C VAL A 90 -3.77 1.76 12.19
N GLU A 91 -3.62 0.44 12.10
CA GLU A 91 -2.42 -0.21 11.56
C GLU A 91 -2.70 -1.68 11.17
N LEU A 92 -1.90 -2.22 10.25
CA LEU A 92 -1.99 -3.59 9.72
C LEU A 92 -0.64 -4.31 9.81
N GLU A 93 -0.44 -5.18 10.82
CA GLU A 93 0.73 -6.06 10.76
C GLU A 93 0.52 -7.09 9.63
N ALA A 94 1.44 -7.15 8.69
CA ALA A 94 1.39 -8.06 7.56
C ALA A 94 2.71 -8.81 7.40
N THR A 95 2.65 -10.02 6.84
CA THR A 95 3.84 -10.74 6.36
C THR A 95 4.06 -10.40 4.90
N CYS A 96 5.33 -10.29 4.52
CA CYS A 96 5.72 -10.13 3.12
C CYS A 96 6.45 -11.40 2.63
N ARG A 97 6.15 -11.80 1.39
CA ARG A 97 6.87 -12.87 0.67
C ARG A 97 7.30 -12.34 -0.69
N LYS A 98 8.43 -12.80 -1.19
CA LYS A 98 8.85 -12.49 -2.56
C LYS A 98 7.83 -13.08 -3.54
N SER A 99 7.56 -12.37 -4.63
CA SER A 99 6.50 -12.74 -5.59
C SER A 99 6.76 -14.06 -6.32
N ASP A 100 8.00 -14.53 -6.33
CA ASP A 100 8.42 -15.83 -6.88
C ASP A 100 8.03 -17.03 -5.99
N THR A 101 7.92 -16.81 -4.69
CA THR A 101 7.64 -17.83 -3.66
C THR A 101 6.23 -17.72 -3.09
N ALA A 102 5.56 -16.59 -3.32
CA ALA A 102 4.19 -16.36 -2.90
C ALA A 102 3.18 -16.92 -3.90
N GLU A 103 1.97 -17.22 -3.42
CA GLU A 103 0.83 -17.43 -4.30
C GLU A 103 0.56 -16.15 -5.10
N LYS A 104 0.24 -16.30 -6.39
CA LYS A 104 -0.02 -15.18 -7.29
C LYS A 104 -1.20 -14.34 -6.78
N PRO A 105 -1.01 -13.04 -6.45
CA PRO A 105 -2.08 -12.22 -5.92
C PRO A 105 -3.12 -11.88 -7.00
N LYS A 106 -4.34 -11.54 -6.57
CA LYS A 106 -5.43 -11.17 -7.49
C LYS A 106 -5.30 -9.75 -8.04
N ALA A 107 -4.56 -8.88 -7.35
CA ALA A 107 -4.29 -7.51 -7.77
C ALA A 107 -2.94 -7.03 -7.24
N PHE A 108 -2.46 -5.93 -7.81
CA PHE A 108 -1.33 -5.16 -7.31
C PHE A 108 -1.82 -3.76 -6.93
N ILE A 109 -1.36 -3.26 -5.79
CA ILE A 109 -1.75 -1.93 -5.27
C ILE A 109 -0.55 -0.99 -5.21
N HIS A 110 -0.85 0.30 -5.17
CA HIS A 110 0.14 1.33 -4.91
C HIS A 110 0.51 1.35 -3.43
N TRP A 111 1.73 1.80 -3.16
CA TRP A 111 2.28 1.91 -1.82
C TRP A 111 3.30 3.05 -1.80
N VAL A 112 3.54 3.59 -0.62
CA VAL A 112 4.55 4.62 -0.38
C VAL A 112 5.34 4.25 0.87
N SER A 113 6.65 4.44 0.86
CA SER A 113 7.45 4.50 2.08
C SER A 113 7.98 5.92 2.26
N ASN A 114 8.27 6.32 3.49
CA ASN A 114 8.80 7.65 3.83
C ASN A 114 8.03 8.80 3.13
N PRO A 115 6.69 8.87 3.30
CA PRO A 115 5.87 9.81 2.55
C PRO A 115 6.23 11.27 2.87
N LEU A 116 6.13 12.12 1.86
CA LEU A 116 6.14 13.57 2.04
C LEU A 116 4.72 14.08 2.24
N ILE A 117 4.54 14.94 3.23
CA ILE A 117 3.23 15.59 3.47
C ILE A 117 2.99 16.58 2.33
N CYS A 118 1.84 16.44 1.66
CA CYS A 118 1.43 17.31 0.57
C CYS A 118 -0.07 17.62 0.63
N GLU A 119 -0.46 18.71 -0.01
CA GLU A 119 -1.86 19.08 -0.19
C GLU A 119 -2.34 18.54 -1.56
N LEU A 120 -3.43 17.77 -1.53
CA LEU A 120 -4.08 17.27 -2.73
C LEU A 120 -5.40 18.02 -2.94
N ARG A 121 -5.61 18.53 -4.17
CA ARG A 121 -6.85 19.22 -4.57
C ARG A 121 -7.55 18.42 -5.65
N LEU A 122 -8.69 17.83 -5.29
CA LEU A 122 -9.53 17.10 -6.23
C LEU A 122 -10.51 18.08 -6.90
N TYR A 123 -10.47 18.14 -8.23
CA TYR A 123 -11.35 18.99 -9.03
C TYR A 123 -12.36 18.13 -9.79
N GLU A 124 -13.60 18.57 -9.82
CA GLU A 124 -14.67 17.95 -10.62
C GLU A 124 -15.03 18.84 -11.82
N ARG A 125 -15.81 18.27 -12.74
CA ARG A 125 -16.31 19.02 -13.90
C ARG A 125 -17.20 20.17 -13.41
N LEU A 126 -16.90 21.37 -13.89
CA LEU A 126 -17.70 22.58 -13.67
C LEU A 126 -19.08 22.49 -14.33
#